data_AF-N2A1J8-F1
#
_entry.id   AF-N2A1J8-F1
#
_cell.length_a   1.000
_cell.length_b   1.000
_cell.length_c   1.000
_cell.angle_alpha   90.00
_cell.angle_beta   90.00
_cell.angle_gamma   90.00
#
_symmetry.space_group_name_H-M   'P 1'
#
loop_
_entity.id
_entity.type
_entity.pdbx_description
1 polymer ?
#
loop_
_entity_poly.entity_id
_entity_poly.type
_entity_poly.pdbx_seq_one_letter_code
_entity_poly.pdbx_strand_id
1 'polypeptide(L)'
;MEELITEKELLRFSQADADAVDAIFERHMVDYEINWDAKEVGEISVLAHYYVKGEDLHYYVLARVHDEEDDLLTCVNVRHGERQLILFPVRMFNGAVTDEITQEHAFAEEKLFGNVCLRDVLENN
;
A
#
# COMPACT_ATOMS: atom_id res chain seq x y z
N MET A 1 -18.47 -14.88 3.50
CA MET A 1 -17.73 -13.87 2.72
C MET A 1 -16.26 -14.07 2.99
N GLU A 2 -15.43 -13.87 1.97
CA GLU A 2 -13.97 -14.10 2.03
C GLU A 2 -13.28 -12.77 2.31
N GLU A 3 -12.29 -12.77 3.22
CA GLU A 3 -11.47 -11.59 3.51
C GLU A 3 -10.62 -11.22 2.29
N LEU A 4 -10.45 -9.92 2.04
CA LEU A 4 -9.61 -9.46 0.91
C LEU A 4 -8.12 -9.63 1.20
N ILE A 5 -7.73 -9.36 2.46
CA ILE A 5 -6.39 -9.61 2.98
C ILE A 5 -6.47 -10.78 3.94
N THR A 6 -5.87 -11.90 3.55
CA THR A 6 -5.79 -13.14 4.32
C THR A 6 -4.67 -13.10 5.36
N GLU A 7 -4.73 -13.94 6.39
CA GLU A 7 -3.63 -14.12 7.36
C GLU A 7 -2.28 -14.45 6.68
N LYS A 8 -2.33 -15.20 5.57
CA LYS A 8 -1.14 -15.54 4.79
C LYS A 8 -0.51 -14.32 4.10
N GLU A 9 -1.32 -13.37 3.67
CA GLU A 9 -0.84 -12.10 3.11
C GLU A 9 -0.28 -11.20 4.21
N LEU A 10 -0.94 -11.13 5.36
CA LEU A 10 -0.45 -10.41 6.53
C LEU A 10 0.92 -10.92 7.01
N LEU A 11 1.13 -12.23 7.02
CA LEU A 11 2.43 -12.84 7.33
C LEU A 11 3.53 -12.47 6.32
N ARG A 12 3.16 -12.25 5.05
CA ARG A 12 4.11 -11.80 4.03
C ARG A 12 4.46 -10.33 4.20
N PHE A 13 3.49 -9.49 4.53
CA PHE A 13 3.74 -8.06 4.76
C PHE A 13 4.66 -7.82 5.95
N SER A 14 4.63 -8.70 6.96
CA SER A 14 5.58 -8.70 8.08
C SER A 14 7.02 -9.05 7.71
N GLN A 15 7.30 -9.46 6.46
CA GLN A 15 8.68 -9.71 6.01
C GLN A 15 9.43 -8.42 5.67
N ALA A 16 8.72 -7.34 5.36
CA ALA A 16 9.35 -6.04 5.19
C ALA A 16 9.62 -5.42 6.57
N ASP A 17 10.80 -4.83 6.70
CA ASP A 17 11.17 -4.03 7.87
C ASP A 17 10.48 -2.66 7.75
N ALA A 18 9.38 -2.50 8.49
CA ALA A 18 8.58 -1.27 8.45
C ALA A 18 9.38 -0.05 8.91
N ASP A 19 10.21 -0.20 9.95
CA ASP A 19 11.07 0.89 10.45
C ASP A 19 12.07 1.33 9.37
N ALA A 20 12.61 0.38 8.59
CA ALA A 20 13.49 0.70 7.48
C ALA A 20 12.77 1.43 6.34
N VAL A 21 11.53 1.04 6.02
CA VAL A 21 10.70 1.72 5.02
C VAL A 21 10.39 3.16 5.46
N ASP A 22 9.99 3.34 6.71
CA ASP A 22 9.67 4.66 7.27
C ASP A 22 10.94 5.56 7.29
N ALA A 23 12.08 5.01 7.70
CA ALA A 23 13.36 5.73 7.67
C ALA A 23 13.81 6.14 6.26
N ILE A 24 13.38 5.46 5.19
CA ILE A 24 13.61 5.91 3.82
C ILE A 24 12.73 7.14 3.55
N PHE A 25 11.43 7.09 3.84
CA PHE A 25 10.53 8.21 3.60
C PHE A 25 10.93 9.45 4.39
N GLU A 26 11.27 9.31 5.68
CA GLU A 26 11.69 10.42 6.53
C GLU A 26 12.94 11.13 5.99
N ARG A 27 13.93 10.37 5.51
CA ARG A 27 15.17 10.94 4.93
C ARG A 27 14.92 11.71 3.63
N HIS A 28 13.88 11.35 2.90
CA HIS A 28 13.50 11.97 1.62
C HIS A 28 12.30 12.90 1.75
N MET A 29 11.88 13.24 2.97
CA MET A 29 10.82 14.21 3.22
C MET A 29 11.41 15.60 3.46
N VAL A 30 10.94 16.59 2.72
CA VAL A 30 11.32 18.01 2.85
C VAL A 30 10.04 18.83 2.88
N ASP A 31 9.91 19.73 3.87
CA ASP A 31 8.72 20.59 4.02
C ASP A 31 7.38 19.83 4.01
N TYR A 32 7.36 18.65 4.64
CA TYR A 32 6.21 17.73 4.69
C TYR A 32 5.83 17.08 3.35
N GLU A 33 6.66 17.23 2.32
CA GLU A 33 6.51 16.58 1.02
C GLU A 33 7.57 15.49 0.82
N ILE A 34 7.14 14.33 0.29
CA ILE A 34 8.03 13.23 -0.04
C ILE A 34 8.66 13.52 -1.40
N ASN A 35 9.99 13.43 -1.48
CA ASN A 35 10.71 13.44 -2.75
C ASN A 35 10.54 12.09 -3.46
N TRP A 36 9.46 11.98 -4.25
CA TRP A 36 9.15 10.77 -5.02
C TRP A 36 10.18 10.44 -6.11
N ASP A 37 10.99 11.42 -6.53
CA ASP A 37 12.07 11.22 -7.52
C ASP A 37 13.35 10.65 -6.88
N ALA A 38 13.40 10.54 -5.55
CA ALA A 38 14.52 9.95 -4.85
C ALA A 38 14.68 8.47 -5.25
N LYS A 39 15.91 8.11 -5.65
CA LYS A 39 16.23 6.74 -6.09
C LYS A 39 15.81 5.70 -5.05
N GLU A 40 16.10 5.97 -3.78
CA GLU A 40 15.84 5.07 -2.65
C GLU A 40 14.34 4.88 -2.40
N VAL A 41 13.52 5.93 -2.54
CA VAL A 41 12.05 5.84 -2.48
C VAL A 41 11.54 4.96 -3.62
N GLY A 42 12.03 5.18 -4.84
CA GLY A 42 11.64 4.38 -6.00
C GLY A 42 12.03 2.90 -5.91
N GLU A 43 13.07 2.54 -5.15
CA GLU A 43 13.57 1.17 -5.00
C GLU A 43 12.84 0.36 -3.92
N ILE A 44 11.93 0.98 -3.15
CA ILE A 44 11.11 0.26 -2.17
C ILE A 44 10.27 -0.80 -2.89
N SER A 45 10.38 -2.04 -2.42
CA SER A 45 9.63 -3.16 -3.00
C SER A 45 8.15 -3.05 -2.68
N VAL A 46 7.32 -3.24 -3.70
CA VAL A 46 5.88 -3.34 -3.54
C VAL A 46 5.51 -4.78 -3.21
N LEU A 47 4.78 -4.97 -2.11
CA LEU A 47 4.37 -6.28 -1.63
C LEU A 47 2.99 -6.68 -2.13
N ALA A 48 2.10 -5.71 -2.35
CA ALA A 48 0.80 -5.95 -2.94
C ALA A 48 0.28 -4.68 -3.63
N HIS A 49 -0.61 -4.87 -4.60
CA HIS A 49 -1.34 -3.80 -5.27
C HIS A 49 -2.83 -4.08 -5.17
N TYR A 50 -3.57 -3.09 -4.70
CA TYR A 50 -5.03 -3.10 -4.67
C TYR A 50 -5.55 -1.91 -5.49
N TYR A 51 -6.27 -2.20 -6.55
CA TYR A 51 -6.91 -1.19 -7.41
C TYR A 51 -8.39 -1.07 -7.06
N VAL A 52 -8.89 0.14 -6.91
CA VAL A 52 -10.30 0.44 -6.62
C VAL A 52 -10.97 0.90 -7.92
N LYS A 53 -11.70 0.01 -8.59
CA LYS A 53 -12.48 0.41 -9.76
C LYS A 53 -13.57 1.42 -9.36
N GLY A 54 -13.72 2.48 -10.15
CA GLY A 54 -14.69 3.57 -9.95
C GLY A 54 -14.09 4.89 -9.46
N GLU A 55 -13.00 4.83 -8.69
CA GLU A 55 -12.31 6.01 -8.12
C GLU A 55 -10.89 6.22 -8.68
N ASP A 56 -10.45 5.33 -9.58
CA ASP A 56 -9.10 5.27 -10.15
C ASP A 56 -8.02 5.39 -9.06
N LEU A 57 -8.19 4.57 -8.01
CA LEU A 57 -7.40 4.65 -6.78
C LEU A 57 -6.57 3.38 -6.61
N HIS A 58 -5.27 3.56 -6.42
CA HIS A 58 -4.31 2.47 -6.31
C HIS A 58 -3.63 2.49 -4.94
N TYR A 59 -3.65 1.35 -4.25
CA TYR A 59 -2.92 1.16 -3.01
C TYR A 59 -1.77 0.19 -3.23
N TYR A 60 -0.55 0.65 -3.00
CA TYR A 60 0.68 -0.13 -3.05
C TYR A 60 1.17 -0.38 -1.64
N VAL A 61 1.05 -1.62 -1.18
CA VAL A 61 1.44 -2.01 0.18
C VAL A 61 2.94 -2.25 0.22
N LEU A 62 3.62 -1.63 1.19
CA LEU A 62 5.07 -1.66 1.35
C LEU A 62 5.51 -2.44 2.58
N ALA A 63 4.77 -2.32 3.68
CA ALA A 63 5.06 -3.01 4.93
C ALA A 63 3.79 -3.16 5.79
N ARG A 64 3.89 -3.99 6.83
CA ARG A 64 2.90 -4.08 7.91
C ARG A 64 3.53 -3.59 9.21
N VAL A 65 2.82 -2.73 9.91
CA VAL A 65 3.14 -2.27 11.26
C VAL A 65 2.17 -2.96 12.22
N HIS A 66 2.70 -3.65 13.24
CA HIS A 66 1.86 -4.12 14.33
C HIS A 66 1.67 -2.98 15.32
N ASP A 67 0.42 -2.59 15.53
CA ASP A 67 0.05 -1.73 16.64
C ASP A 67 -0.78 -2.52 17.67
N GLU A 68 -0.82 -2.06 18.92
CA GLU A 68 -1.47 -2.78 20.03
C GLU A 68 -2.99 -2.92 19.82
N GLU A 69 -3.61 -2.00 19.06
CA GLU A 69 -5.05 -1.96 18.81
C GLU A 69 -5.46 -2.62 17.48
N ASP A 70 -4.67 -2.42 16.41
CA ASP A 70 -4.93 -2.99 15.09
C ASP A 70 -3.64 -3.14 14.24
N ASP A 71 -3.68 -4.04 13.26
CA ASP A 71 -2.61 -4.09 12.26
C ASP A 71 -2.77 -2.94 11.26
N LEU A 72 -1.67 -2.23 11.00
CA LEU A 72 -1.62 -1.16 10.01
C LEU A 72 -0.78 -1.58 8.80
N LEU A 73 -1.16 -1.08 7.62
CA LEU A 73 -0.39 -1.22 6.40
C LEU A 73 0.23 0.13 6.02
N THR A 74 1.54 0.14 5.81
CA THR A 74 2.23 1.27 5.17
C THR A 74 1.99 1.16 3.68
N CYS A 75 1.22 2.10 3.14
CA CYS A 75 0.78 2.09 1.76
C CYS A 75 1.13 3.41 1.06
N VAL A 76 1.45 3.33 -0.22
CA VAL A 76 1.37 4.48 -1.12
C VAL A 76 0.03 4.43 -1.83
N ASN A 77 -0.76 5.48 -1.63
CA ASN A 77 -1.97 5.75 -2.38
C ASN A 77 -1.62 6.59 -3.62
N VAL A 78 -2.12 6.18 -4.78
CA VAL A 78 -2.09 6.98 -6.00
C VAL A 78 -3.53 7.24 -6.45
N ARG A 79 -3.91 8.51 -6.54
CA ARG A 79 -5.22 8.98 -6.99
C ARG A 79 -5.06 10.08 -8.02
N HIS A 80 -5.52 9.88 -9.26
CA HIS A 80 -5.44 10.89 -10.33
C HIS A 80 -4.03 11.52 -10.47
N GLY A 81 -2.96 10.72 -10.29
CA GLY A 81 -1.57 11.17 -10.35
C GLY A 81 -1.02 11.80 -9.06
N GLU A 82 -1.85 12.06 -8.05
CA GLU A 82 -1.40 12.48 -6.73
C GLU A 82 -0.94 11.28 -5.91
N ARG A 83 0.18 11.42 -5.20
CA ARG A 83 0.84 10.35 -4.44
C ARG A 83 0.86 10.71 -2.97
N GLN A 84 0.41 9.80 -2.12
CA GLN A 84 0.36 10.01 -0.67
C GLN A 84 0.82 8.75 0.05
N LEU A 85 1.70 8.92 1.04
CA LEU A 85 2.02 7.86 2.00
C LEU A 85 0.94 7.85 3.08
N ILE A 86 0.37 6.68 3.34
CA ILE A 86 -0.69 6.51 4.34
C ILE A 86 -0.43 5.28 5.19
N LEU A 87 -0.88 5.32 6.44
CA LEU A 87 -1.03 4.16 7.30
C LEU A 87 -2.52 3.78 7.31
N PHE A 88 -2.84 2.56 6.90
CA PHE A 88 -4.23 2.12 6.74
C PHE A 88 -4.55 0.90 7.63
N PRO A 89 -5.61 0.94 8.46
CA PRO A 89 -5.99 -0.20 9.29
C PRO A 89 -6.51 -1.38 8.47
N VAL A 90 -5.96 -2.57 8.71
CA VAL A 90 -6.33 -3.82 8.01
C VAL A 90 -7.82 -4.12 8.19
N ARG A 91 -8.37 -3.95 9.40
CA ARG A 91 -9.80 -4.22 9.66
C ARG A 91 -10.72 -3.33 8.86
N MET A 92 -10.37 -2.05 8.70
CA MET A 92 -11.14 -1.13 7.86
C MET A 92 -11.04 -1.54 6.39
N PHE A 93 -9.87 -2.00 5.94
CA PHE A 93 -9.66 -2.44 4.56
C PHE A 93 -10.47 -3.68 4.22
N ASN A 94 -10.45 -4.70 5.09
CA ASN A 94 -11.30 -5.88 4.97
C ASN A 94 -12.79 -5.55 5.14
N GLY A 95 -13.12 -4.63 6.06
CA GLY A 95 -14.49 -4.18 6.32
C GLY A 95 -15.17 -3.55 5.10
N ALA A 96 -14.44 -2.72 4.34
CA ALA A 96 -14.93 -2.10 3.11
C ALA A 96 -15.37 -3.12 2.04
N VAL A 97 -14.81 -4.33 2.07
CA VAL A 97 -15.14 -5.44 1.15
C VAL A 97 -16.36 -6.24 1.63
N THR A 98 -16.62 -6.25 2.94
CA THR A 98 -17.74 -7.01 3.53
C THR A 98 -19.10 -6.30 3.46
N ASP A 99 -19.13 -5.01 3.10
CA ASP A 99 -20.38 -4.27 2.93
C ASP A 99 -20.87 -4.37 1.46
N GLU A 100 -22.00 -5.06 1.28
CA GLU A 100 -22.65 -5.31 -0.02
C GLU A 100 -23.05 -4.02 -0.76
N ILE A 101 -23.10 -2.86 -0.07
CA ILE A 101 -23.44 -1.56 -0.67
C ILE A 101 -22.19 -0.87 -1.27
N THR A 102 -21.00 -1.12 -0.72
CA THR A 102 -19.73 -0.52 -1.17
C THR A 102 -18.88 -1.46 -2.05
N GLN A 103 -19.45 -2.61 -2.45
CA GLN A 103 -18.82 -3.62 -3.32
C GLN A 103 -18.44 -3.14 -4.73
N GLU A 104 -18.69 -1.88 -5.11
CA GLU A 104 -18.30 -1.34 -6.43
C GLU A 104 -16.79 -1.24 -6.64
N HIS A 105 -16.00 -1.42 -5.59
CA HIS A 105 -14.56 -1.34 -5.65
C HIS A 105 -13.97 -2.68 -6.11
N ALA A 106 -13.84 -2.85 -7.43
CA ALA A 106 -13.27 -4.06 -8.01
C ALA A 106 -11.77 -4.13 -7.71
N PHE A 107 -11.33 -5.13 -6.95
CA PHE A 107 -9.92 -5.29 -6.55
C PHE A 107 -9.22 -6.49 -7.18
N ALA A 108 -8.00 -6.19 -7.66
CA ALA A 108 -6.94 -7.07 -8.20
C ALA A 108 -7.20 -7.70 -9.57
N GLU A 109 -6.50 -7.23 -10.61
CA GLU A 109 -6.24 -8.04 -11.81
C GLU A 109 -4.99 -8.93 -11.64
N GLU A 110 -3.91 -8.45 -10.98
CA GLU A 110 -2.73 -9.29 -10.70
C GLU A 110 -2.02 -8.91 -9.38
N LYS A 111 -1.60 -9.93 -8.62
CA LYS A 111 -0.81 -9.75 -7.40
C LYS A 111 0.67 -9.62 -7.76
N LEU A 112 1.21 -8.40 -7.73
CA LEU A 112 2.63 -8.14 -8.00
C LEU A 112 3.46 -8.31 -6.72
N PHE A 113 4.09 -9.47 -6.57
CA PHE A 113 5.00 -9.75 -5.46
C PHE A 113 6.47 -9.68 -5.94
N GLY A 114 7.28 -8.86 -5.28
CA GLY A 114 8.75 -9.02 -5.20
C GLY A 114 9.58 -8.76 -6.47
N ASN A 115 8.97 -8.43 -7.60
CA ASN A 115 9.66 -8.06 -8.84
C ASN A 115 9.41 -6.60 -9.26
N VAL A 116 8.67 -5.85 -8.44
CA VAL A 116 8.18 -4.51 -8.78
C VAL A 116 8.54 -3.58 -7.64
N CYS A 117 9.25 -2.51 -7.96
CA CYS A 117 9.52 -1.42 -7.03
C CYS A 117 8.57 -0.26 -7.26
N LEU A 118 8.49 0.69 -6.31
CA LEU A 118 7.63 1.86 -6.45
C LEU A 118 7.87 2.59 -7.77
N ARG A 119 9.12 2.70 -8.26
CA ARG A 119 9.40 3.35 -9.54
C ARG A 119 8.69 2.68 -10.72
N ASP A 120 8.74 1.34 -10.80
CA ASP A 120 8.10 0.58 -11.88
C ASP A 120 6.59 0.82 -11.92
N VAL A 121 6.00 1.09 -10.76
CA VAL A 121 4.58 1.40 -10.63
C VAL A 121 4.30 2.87 -10.99
N LEU A 122 5.11 3.79 -10.47
CA LEU A 122 4.89 5.23 -10.60
C LEU A 122 5.18 5.76 -12.01
N GLU A 123 5.96 5.03 -12.81
CA GLU A 123 6.24 5.36 -14.22
C GLU A 123 5.21 4.74 -15.19
N ASN A 124 4.40 3.77 -14.75
CA ASN A 124 3.43 3.04 -15.58
C ASN A 124 1.96 3.40 -15.30
N ASN A 125 1.67 4.32 -14.36
CA ASN A 125 0.35 4.93 -14.13
C ASN A 125 0.38 6.41 -14.49
#